data_AF-A0A8J5JLD1-F1
#
_entry.id   AF-A0A8J5JLD1-F1
#
_cell.length_a   1.000
_cell.length_b   1.000
_cell.length_c   1.000
_cell.angle_alpha   90.00
_cell.angle_beta   90.00
_cell.angle_gamma   90.00
#
_symmetry.space_group_name_H-M   'P 1'
#
loop_
_entity.id
_entity.type
_entity.pdbx_description
1 polymer ?
#
loop_
_entity_poly.entity_id
_entity_poly.type
_entity_poly.pdbx_seq_one_letter_code
_entity_poly.pdbx_strand_id
1 'polypeptide(L)' 'MSAVGRKTLSQLYRQGWAEIPEVMASSYLLLVGVGFMGAASLMYVKKNGDNKRYRFEYTVYRPDDPRIKTIRE' A
#
# COMPACT_ATOMS: atom_id res chain seq x y z
N MET A 1 45.03 -12.71 4.22
CA MET A 1 43.87 -12.05 3.57
C MET A 1 42.61 -12.77 4.04
N SER A 2 41.75 -12.10 4.79
CA SER A 2 40.48 -12.67 5.25
C SER A 2 39.62 -13.02 4.04
N ALA A 3 39.24 -14.29 3.90
CA ALA A 3 38.32 -14.74 2.87
C ALA A 3 37.02 -13.95 2.99
N VAL A 4 36.63 -13.23 1.93
CA VAL A 4 35.30 -12.62 1.82
C VAL A 4 34.30 -13.76 1.61
N GLY A 5 33.93 -14.42 2.71
CA GLY A 5 32.85 -15.40 2.70
C GLY A 5 31.55 -14.70 2.36
N ARG A 6 30.78 -15.25 1.41
CA ARG A 6 29.45 -14.72 1.08
C ARG A 6 28.58 -14.79 2.33
N LYS A 7 28.21 -13.62 2.86
CA LYS A 7 27.20 -13.54 3.93
C LYS A 7 25.86 -13.95 3.36
N THR A 8 25.14 -14.78 4.09
CA THR A 8 23.77 -15.14 3.75
C THR A 8 22.84 -13.94 3.98
N LEU A 9 21.71 -13.89 3.27
CA LEU A 9 20.72 -12.81 3.42
C LEU A 9 20.26 -12.64 4.88
N SER A 10 20.12 -13.74 5.62
CA SER A 10 19.75 -13.71 7.05
C SER A 10 20.85 -13.09 7.92
N GLN A 11 22.13 -13.34 7.62
CA GLN A 11 23.25 -12.72 8.31
C GLN A 11 23.33 -11.23 8.01
N LEU A 12 23.10 -10.81 6.77
CA LEU A 12 23.05 -9.40 6.38
C LEU A 12 21.89 -8.67 7.05
N TYR A 13 20.71 -9.30 7.11
CA TYR A 13 19.56 -8.73 7.80
C TYR A 13 19.85 -8.51 9.29
N ARG A 14 20.37 -9.52 9.99
CA ARG A 14 20.75 -9.39 11.41
C ARG A 14 21.82 -8.32 11.64
N GLN A 15 22.83 -8.27 10.77
CA GLN A 15 23.88 -7.25 10.83
C GLN A 15 23.30 -5.85 10.60
N GLY A 16 22.39 -5.68 9.65
CA GLY A 16 21.73 -4.39 9.39
C GLY A 16 20.98 -3.86 10.60
N TRP A 17 20.29 -4.72 11.35
CA TRP A 17 19.63 -4.33 12.60
C TRP A 17 20.59 -3.95 13.73
N ALA A 18 21.80 -4.52 13.74
CA ALA A 18 22.82 -4.20 14.74
C ALA A 18 23.60 -2.91 14.39
N GLU A 19 23.90 -2.68 13.11
CA GLU A 19 24.73 -1.56 12.66
C GLU A 19 23.91 -0.29 12.37
N ILE A 20 22.72 -0.41 11.76
CA ILE A 20 21.92 0.74 11.29
C ILE A 20 20.44 0.53 11.61
N PRO A 21 20.05 0.47 12.91
CA PRO A 21 18.68 0.14 13.32
C PRO A 21 17.64 1.16 12.81
N GLU A 22 18.00 2.44 12.73
CA GLU A 22 17.08 3.52 12.31
C GLU A 22 16.64 3.36 10.84
N VAL A 23 17.58 2.98 9.96
CA VAL A 23 17.29 2.75 8.53
C VAL A 23 16.50 1.46 8.34
N MET A 24 16.82 0.40 9.09
CA MET A 24 16.05 -0.84 9.06
C MET A 24 14.62 -0.65 9.56
N ALA A 25 14.43 0.09 10.65
CA ALA A 25 13.11 0.39 11.20
C ALA A 25 12.28 1.27 10.26
N SER A 26 12.86 2.35 9.73
CA SER A 26 12.15 3.26 8.82
C SER A 26 11.78 2.60 7.50
N SER A 27 12.67 1.77 6.92
CA SER A 27 12.34 0.98 5.73
C SER A 27 11.24 -0.04 5.99
N TYR A 28 11.25 -0.70 7.14
CA TYR A 28 10.15 -1.59 7.54
C TYR A 28 8.82 -0.85 7.65
N LEU A 29 8.80 0.30 8.34
CA LEU A 29 7.60 1.13 8.46
C LEU A 29 7.10 1.64 7.11
N LEU A 30 8.00 1.98 6.19
CA LEU A 30 7.64 2.36 4.82
C LEU A 30 6.93 1.22 4.11
N LEU A 31 7.46 -0.02 4.18
CA LEU A 31 6.83 -1.17 3.54
C LEU A 31 5.44 -1.47 4.13
N VAL A 32 5.31 -1.38 5.46
CA VAL A 32 4.02 -1.54 6.13
C VAL A 32 3.03 -0.47 5.72
N GLY A 33 3.45 0.81 5.69
CA GLY A 33 2.62 1.94 5.28
C GLY A 33 2.13 1.80 3.83
N VAL A 34 3.02 1.43 2.91
CA VAL A 34 2.67 1.16 1.50
C VAL A 34 1.69 -0.01 1.40
N GLY A 35 1.90 -1.06 2.19
CA GLY A 35 0.99 -2.20 2.28
C GLY A 35 -0.42 -1.80 2.71
N PHE A 36 -0.54 -1.02 3.79
CA PHE A 36 -1.83 -0.50 4.26
C PHE A 36 -2.49 0.44 3.25
N MET A 37 -1.73 1.33 2.62
CA MET A 37 -2.24 2.24 1.61
C MET A 37 -2.84 1.48 0.41
N GLY A 38 -2.13 0.46 -0.09
CA GLY A 38 -2.61 -0.38 -1.18
C GLY A 38 -3.87 -1.16 -0.78
N ALA A 39 -3.85 -1.81 0.38
CA ALA A 39 -4.99 -2.58 0.87
C ALA A 39 -6.24 -1.70 1.09
N ALA A 40 -6.09 -0.55 1.74
CA ALA A 40 -7.18 0.39 1.96
C ALA A 40 -7.76 0.92 0.64
N SER A 41 -6.91 1.22 -0.34
CA SER A 41 -7.35 1.66 -1.67
C SER A 41 -8.16 0.58 -2.40
N LEU A 42 -7.70 -0.68 -2.35
CA LEU A 42 -8.41 -1.80 -2.95
C LEU A 42 -9.75 -2.05 -2.25
N MET A 43 -9.79 -1.99 -0.91
CA MET A 43 -11.03 -2.11 -0.14
C MET A 43 -12.00 -0.97 -0.45
N TYR A 44 -11.51 0.25 -0.58
CA TYR A 44 -12.33 1.42 -0.92
C TYR A 44 -12.97 1.26 -2.31
N VAL A 45 -12.20 0.82 -3.31
CA VAL A 45 -12.76 0.57 -4.65
C VAL A 45 -13.80 -0.56 -4.61
N LYS A 46 -13.52 -1.66 -3.92
CA LYS A 46 -14.45 -2.80 -3.82
C LYS A 46 -15.74 -2.45 -3.09
N LYS A 47 -15.65 -1.72 -1.98
CA LYS A 47 -16.80 -1.39 -1.14
C LYS A 47 -17.67 -0.30 -1.75
N ASN A 48 -17.02 0.72 -2.31
CA ASN A 48 -17.72 1.93 -2.72
C ASN A 48 -18.02 1.97 -4.21
N GLY A 49 -17.31 1.22 -5.08
CA GLY A 49 -17.66 1.14 -6.51
C GLY A 49 -17.85 2.50 -7.17
N ASP A 50 -19.05 2.77 -7.67
CA ASP A 50 -19.49 4.06 -8.24
C ASP A 50 -20.05 5.04 -7.19
N ASN A 51 -19.96 4.75 -5.91
CA ASN A 51 -20.33 5.65 -4.80
C ASN A 51 -19.10 6.13 -4.02
N LYS A 52 -18.07 6.58 -4.74
CA LYS A 52 -16.84 7.11 -4.13
C LYS A 52 -17.11 8.49 -3.54
N ARG A 53 -16.84 8.67 -2.24
CA ARG A 53 -16.86 9.96 -1.54
C ARG A 53 -15.92 10.99 -2.16
N TYR A 54 -14.75 10.55 -2.60
CA TYR A 54 -13.75 11.40 -3.25
C TYR A 54 -13.68 11.06 -4.73
N ARG A 55 -14.31 11.91 -5.56
CA ARG A 55 -14.21 11.91 -7.02
C ARG A 55 -13.46 13.17 -7.45
N PHE A 56 -12.48 13.01 -8.32
CA PHE A 56 -11.71 14.12 -8.85
C PHE A 56 -12.40 14.80 -10.04
N GLU A 57 -13.32 14.09 -10.69
CA GLU A 57 -14.04 14.59 -11.86
C GLU A 57 -15.54 14.61 -11.57
N TYR A 58 -16.19 15.68 -12.02
CA TYR A 58 -17.64 15.79 -11.98
C TYR A 58 -18.23 14.87 -13.04
N THR A 59 -19.01 13.87 -12.62
CA THR A 59 -19.64 12.90 -13.50
C THR A 59 -21.15 13.11 -13.53
N VAL A 60 -21.69 13.44 -14.71
CA VAL A 60 -23.14 13.49 -14.93
C VAL A 60 -23.61 12.10 -15.35
N TYR A 61 -24.55 11.52 -14.60
CA TYR A 61 -25.17 10.24 -14.93
C TYR A 61 -26.52 10.44 -15.61
N ARG A 62 -26.82 9.62 -16.61
CA ARG A 62 -28.14 9.59 -17.26
C ARG A 62 -29.12 8.82 -16.37
N PRO A 63 -30.36 9.30 -16.14
CA PRO A 63 -31.32 8.67 -15.23
C PRO A 63 -31.54 7.16 -15.40
N ASP A 64 -31.40 6.65 -16.63
CA ASP A 64 -31.64 5.24 -16.96
C ASP A 64 -30.40 4.34 -16.77
N ASP A 65 -29.24 4.91 -16.44
CA ASP A 65 -27.99 4.15 -16.31
C ASP A 65 -28.10 3.18 -15.12
N PRO A 66 -27.91 1.86 -15.33
CA PRO A 66 -27.97 0.88 -14.26
C PRO A 66 -26.99 1.17 -13.11
N ARG A 67 -25.90 1.92 -13.36
CA ARG A 67 -24.91 2.32 -12.35
C ARG A 67 -25.45 3.30 -11.30
N ILE A 68 -26.51 4.05 -11.62
CA ILE A 68 -27.15 4.96 -10.64
C ILE A 68 -27.75 4.16 -9.48
N LYS A 69 -28.24 2.94 -9.72
CA LYS A 69 -28.86 2.10 -8.68
C LYS A 69 -27.90 1.76 -7.53
N THR A 70 -26.59 1.77 -7.83
CA THR A 70 -25.52 1.53 -6.87
C THR A 70 -25.03 2.79 -6.15
N ILE A 71 -25.47 3.97 -6.57
CA ILE A 71 -25.17 5.24 -5.92
C ILE A 71 -26.28 5.48 -4.89
N ARG A 72 -25.92 5.45 -3.60
CA ARG A 72 -26.84 5.73 -2.48
C ARG A 72 -26.24 6.87 -1.66
N GLU A 73 -27.04 7.87 -1.31
CA GLU A 73 -26.63 8.92 -0.38
C GLU A 73 -26.30 8.37 1.00
#